data_AF-A0AAV0Y859-F1
#
_entry.id   AF-A0AAV0Y859-F1
#
_cell.length_a   1.000
_cell.length_b   1.000
_cell.length_c   1.000
_cell.angle_alpha   90.00
_cell.angle_beta   90.00
_cell.angle_gamma   90.00
#
_symmetry.space_group_name_H-M   'P 1'
#
loop_
_entity.id
_entity.type
_entity.pdbx_description
1 polymer ?
#
loop_
_entity_poly.entity_id
_entity_poly.type
_entity_poly.pdbx_seq_one_letter_code
_entity_poly.pdbx_strand_id
1 'polypeptide(L)'
;MSTTINKSRKRVKLECLECGSSFDDDYRKKHEINRHGGKRTKVKHFVAPENPFDASKRKIKHIPPSVSFIFYSILFYWDLESTTSCKL
;
A
#
# COMPACT_ATOMS: atom_id res chain seq x y z
N MET A 1 3.65 -5.33 25.63
CA MET A 1 4.87 -5.24 24.80
C MET A 1 4.48 -4.76 23.41
N SER A 2 4.66 -3.47 23.11
CA SER A 2 4.39 -2.91 21.78
C SER A 2 5.52 -3.30 20.83
N THR A 3 5.22 -4.08 19.81
CA THR A 3 6.15 -4.43 18.75
C THR A 3 6.37 -3.21 17.87
N THR A 4 7.48 -2.50 18.08
CA THR A 4 7.93 -1.46 17.17
C THR A 4 8.40 -2.12 15.88
N ILE A 5 7.49 -2.23 14.92
CA ILE A 5 7.82 -2.67 13.56
C ILE A 5 8.77 -1.60 12.98
N ASN A 6 10.08 -1.87 13.04
CA ASN A 6 11.09 -1.08 12.34
C ASN A 6 10.89 -1.27 10.84
N LYS A 7 9.93 -0.54 10.28
CA LYS A 7 9.65 -0.53 8.85
C LYS A 7 10.81 0.16 8.15
N SER A 8 11.70 -0.63 7.56
CA SER A 8 12.79 -0.10 6.74
C SER A 8 12.22 0.88 5.70
N ARG A 9 12.77 2.11 5.69
CA ARG A 9 12.31 3.15 4.77
C ARG A 9 12.60 2.69 3.34
N LYS A 10 11.54 2.51 2.53
CA LYS A 10 11.70 2.22 1.11
C LYS A 10 12.35 3.43 0.45
N ARG A 11 13.49 3.23 -0.22
CA ARG A 11 14.12 4.28 -1.03
C ARG A 11 13.17 4.70 -2.14
N VAL A 12 13.06 6.00 -2.32
CA VAL A 12 12.14 6.61 -3.28
C VAL A 12 12.92 6.95 -4.54
N LYS A 13 12.52 6.35 -5.66
CA LYS A 13 13.08 6.67 -6.98
C LYS A 13 12.37 7.89 -7.58
N LEU A 14 13.17 8.81 -8.07
CA LEU A 14 12.79 10.03 -8.77
C LEU A 14 13.22 9.97 -10.23
N GLU A 15 12.50 10.72 -11.06
CA GLU A 15 12.82 10.99 -12.46
C GLU A 15 12.97 12.50 -12.65
N CYS A 16 14.06 12.95 -13.25
CA CYS A 16 14.22 14.36 -13.61
C CYS A 16 13.44 14.68 -14.88
N LEU A 17 12.59 15.69 -14.84
CA LEU A 17 11.77 16.10 -15.98
C LEU A 17 12.57 16.88 -17.04
N GLU A 18 13.76 17.38 -16.72
CA GLU A 18 14.60 18.10 -17.67
C GLU A 18 15.47 17.15 -18.50
N CYS A 19 15.99 16.08 -17.91
CA CYS A 19 16.90 15.15 -18.59
C CYS A 19 16.38 13.71 -18.73
N GLY A 20 15.22 13.39 -18.16
CA GLY A 20 14.62 12.06 -18.18
C GLY A 20 15.37 10.98 -17.38
N SER A 21 16.41 11.34 -16.63
CA SER A 21 17.18 10.35 -15.87
C SER A 21 16.48 9.97 -14.57
N SER A 22 16.50 8.69 -14.23
CA SER A 22 16.01 8.17 -12.95
C SER A 22 17.12 8.02 -11.91
N PHE A 23 16.90 8.46 -10.67
CA PHE A 23 17.85 8.33 -9.55
C PHE A 23 17.11 8.23 -8.20
N ASP A 24 17.77 7.79 -7.14
CA ASP A 24 17.17 7.82 -5.79
C ASP A 24 17.18 9.24 -5.20
N ASP A 25 16.14 9.60 -4.44
CA ASP A 25 15.99 10.94 -3.85
C ASP A 25 17.21 11.40 -3.03
N ASP A 26 17.88 10.47 -2.35
CA ASP A 26 19.14 10.73 -1.61
C ASP A 26 20.24 11.34 -2.50
N TYR A 27 20.24 11.03 -3.80
CA TYR A 27 21.21 11.53 -4.78
C TYR A 27 20.73 12.77 -5.54
N ARG A 28 19.57 13.33 -5.20
CA ARG A 28 18.99 14.47 -5.92
C ARG A 28 19.94 15.68 -5.99
N LYS A 29 20.56 16.04 -4.86
CA LYS A 29 21.50 17.17 -4.82
C LYS A 29 22.72 16.93 -5.71
N LYS A 30 23.23 15.70 -5.74
CA LYS A 30 24.36 15.31 -6.60
C LYS A 30 23.96 15.36 -8.08
N HIS A 31 22.74 14.94 -8.39
CA HIS A 31 22.19 15.02 -9.74
C HIS A 31 22.06 16.48 -10.21
N GLU A 32 21.46 17.35 -9.40
CA GLU A 32 21.31 18.79 -9.70
C GLU A 32 22.67 19.45 -9.98
N ILE A 33 23.70 19.14 -9.17
CA ILE A 33 25.06 19.67 -9.38
C ILE A 33 25.69 19.13 -10.67
N ASN A 34 25.71 17.80 -10.85
CA ASN A 34 26.46 17.18 -11.94
C ASN A 34 25.80 17.32 -13.32
N ARG A 35 24.46 17.40 -13.37
CA ARG A 35 23.71 17.45 -14.64
C ARG A 35 23.18 18.84 -14.96
N HIS A 36 22.91 19.66 -13.94
CA HIS A 36 22.26 20.96 -14.11
C HIS A 36 23.06 22.13 -13.52
N GLY A 37 24.33 21.91 -13.18
CA GLY A 37 25.22 22.95 -12.65
C GLY A 37 24.75 23.55 -11.32
N GLY A 38 23.98 22.79 -10.54
CA GLY A 38 23.40 23.24 -9.27
C GLY A 38 22.02 23.88 -9.40
N LYS A 39 21.44 23.96 -10.61
CA LYS A 39 20.07 24.42 -10.80
C LYS A 39 19.09 23.37 -10.27
N ARG A 40 18.09 23.83 -9.53
CA ARG A 40 17.00 22.98 -9.02
C ARG A 40 16.15 22.50 -10.20
N THR A 41 16.02 21.19 -10.32
CA THR A 41 15.22 20.55 -11.37
C THR A 41 13.90 20.03 -10.85
N LYS A 42 12.87 20.08 -11.70
CA LYS A 42 11.59 19.42 -11.39
C LYS A 42 11.76 17.90 -11.49
N VAL A 43 11.27 17.20 -10.48
CA VAL A 43 11.36 15.74 -10.36
C VAL A 43 9.99 15.12 -10.19
N LYS A 44 9.77 13.93 -10.77
CA LYS A 44 8.56 13.12 -10.63
C LYS A 44 8.89 11.83 -9.87
N HIS A 45 7.99 11.41 -8.98
CA HIS A 45 8.13 10.12 -8.29
C HIS A 45 7.69 8.98 -9.21
N PHE A 46 8.54 7.97 -9.39
CA PHE A 46 8.29 6.85 -10.33
C PHE A 46 7.04 6.01 -10.00
N VAL A 47 6.59 6.03 -8.74
CA VAL A 47 5.52 5.17 -8.22
C VAL A 47 4.37 5.99 -7.63
N ALA A 48 4.40 7.31 -7.77
CA ALA A 48 3.27 8.12 -7.33
C ALA A 48 2.11 7.91 -8.32
N PRO A 49 0.94 7.42 -7.86
CA PRO A 49 -0.25 7.43 -8.70
C PRO A 49 -0.58 8.89 -9.04
N GLU A 50 -1.07 9.11 -10.26
CA GLU A 50 -1.47 10.45 -10.72
C GLU A 50 -2.57 11.05 -9.84
N ASN A 51 -3.45 10.19 -9.32
CA ASN A 51 -4.43 10.55 -8.32
C ASN A 51 -3.97 10.10 -6.91
N PRO A 52 -3.78 11.03 -5.95
CA PRO A 52 -3.38 10.68 -4.58
C PRO A 52 -4.42 9.82 -3.83
N PHE A 53 -5.68 9.78 -4.29
CA PHE A 53 -6.74 8.94 -3.74
C PHE A 53 -6.91 7.60 -4.45
N ASP A 54 -6.16 7.29 -5.51
CA ASP A 54 -6.33 5.99 -6.19
C ASP A 54 -5.96 4.78 -5.32
N ALA A 55 -5.17 5.00 -4.26
CA ALA A 55 -4.86 3.96 -3.29
C ALA A 55 -6.11 3.41 -2.58
N SER A 56 -7.17 4.23 -2.40
CA SER A 56 -8.43 3.80 -1.76
C SER A 56 -9.32 3.00 -2.70
N LYS A 57 -9.11 3.08 -4.02
CA LYS A 57 -9.91 2.37 -5.03
C LYS A 57 -9.43 0.97 -5.32
N ARG A 58 -8.48 0.43 -4.55
CA ARG A 58 -8.08 -0.99 -4.67
C ARG A 58 -9.29 -1.85 -4.32
N LYS A 59 -10.04 -2.23 -5.35
CA LYS A 59 -11.17 -3.15 -5.27
C LYS A 59 -10.69 -4.38 -4.52
N ILE A 60 -11.41 -4.72 -3.44
CA ILE A 60 -11.30 -5.98 -2.74
C ILE A 60 -11.22 -7.07 -3.82
N LYS A 61 -10.09 -7.77 -3.91
CA LYS A 61 -9.96 -8.90 -4.82
C LYS A 61 -11.11 -9.83 -4.51
N HIS A 62 -11.92 -10.11 -5.52
CA HIS A 62 -13.09 -10.96 -5.49
C HIS A 62 -12.92 -12.06 -4.43
N ILE A 63 -13.57 -11.91 -3.27
CA ILE A 63 -13.62 -13.00 -2.31
C ILE A 63 -14.44 -14.08 -3.02
N PRO A 64 -13.87 -15.28 -3.27
CA PRO A 64 -14.64 -16.32 -3.91
C PRO A 64 -15.83 -16.65 -2.99
N PRO A 65 -17.04 -16.86 -3.54
CA PRO A 65 -18.26 -17.11 -2.75
C PRO A 65 -18.16 -18.34 -1.83
N SER A 66 -17.13 -19.17 -2.00
CA SER A 66 -16.81 -20.30 -1.13
C SER A 66 -16.43 -19.90 0.30
N VAL A 67 -15.75 -18.76 0.50
CA VAL A 67 -15.30 -18.38 1.85
C VAL A 67 -16.46 -17.85 2.68
N SER A 68 -17.40 -17.12 2.07
CA SER A 68 -18.62 -16.65 2.74
C SER A 68 -19.48 -17.80 3.24
N PHE A 69 -19.57 -18.90 2.50
CA PHE A 69 -20.42 -20.04 2.87
C PHE A 69 -19.93 -20.74 4.15
N ILE A 70 -18.62 -20.87 4.33
CA ILE A 70 -18.02 -21.49 5.52
C ILE A 70 -18.30 -20.63 6.77
N PHE A 71 -18.18 -19.30 6.64
CA PHE A 71 -18.47 -18.38 7.75
C PHE A 71 -19.95 -18.44 8.17
N TYR A 72 -20.89 -18.40 7.22
CA TYR A 72 -22.32 -18.51 7.56
C TYR A 72 -22.67 -19.86 8.17
N SER A 73 -22.07 -20.95 7.69
CA SER A 73 -22.30 -22.29 8.23
C SER A 73 -21.84 -22.38 9.70
N ILE A 74 -20.63 -21.90 10.01
CA ILE A 74 -20.10 -21.92 11.39
C ILE A 74 -20.96 -21.07 12.33
N LEU A 75 -21.35 -19.86 11.91
CA LEU A 75 -22.21 -18.98 12.71
C LEU A 75 -23.59 -19.62 12.95
N PHE A 76 -24.17 -20.27 11.95
CA PHE A 76 -25.47 -20.94 12.07
C PHE A 76 -25.40 -22.16 13.00
N TYR A 77 -24.30 -22.91 13.00
CA TYR A 77 -24.08 -24.01 13.94
C TYR A 77 -23.98 -23.53 15.39
N TRP A 78 -23.31 -22.42 15.63
CA TRP A 78 -23.22 -21.82 16.97
C TRP A 78 -24.58 -21.29 17.46
N ASP A 79 -25.36 -20.65 16.59
CA ASP A 79 -26.69 -20.13 16.93
C ASP A 79 -27.67 -21.28 17.28
N LEU A 80 -27.62 -22.38 16.52
CA LEU A 80 -28.43 -23.58 16.79
C LEU A 80 -28.06 -24.23 18.14
N GLU A 81 -26.77 -24.33 18.47
CA GLU A 81 -26.30 -24.90 19.73
C GLU A 81 -26.74 -24.07 20.94
N SER A 82 -26.75 -22.73 20.83
CA SER A 82 -27.28 -21.85 21.88
C SER A 82 -28.79 -21.97 22.09
N THR A 83 -29.58 -22.29 21.06
CA THR A 83 -31.04 -22.46 21.21
C THR A 83 -31.43 -23.78 21.87
N THR A 84 -30.61 -24.83 21.73
CA THR A 84 -30.85 -26.13 22.36
C THR A 84 -30.49 -26.17 23.85
N SER A 85 -29.64 -25.26 24.34
CA SER A 85 -29.25 -25.21 25.74
C SER A 85 -30.25 -24.49 26.67
N CYS A 86 -31.32 -23.88 26.12
CA CYS A 86 -32.36 -23.20 26.90
C CYS A 86 -33.62 -24.06 27.16
N LYS A 87 -33.57 -25.37 26.89
CA LYS A 87 -34.61 -26.32 27.32
C LYS A 87 -34.00 -27.43 28.17
N LEU A 88 -33.75 -27.12 29.45
CA LEU A 88 -33.72 -28.09 30.54
C LEU A 88 -34.29 -27.46 31.80
#